data_AF-A0A498MAR6-F1
#
_entry.id   AF-A0A498MAR6-F1
#
_cell.length_a   1.000
_cell.length_b   1.000
_cell.length_c   1.000
_cell.angle_alpha   90.00
_cell.angle_beta   90.00
_cell.angle_gamma   90.00
#
_symmetry.space_group_name_H-M   'P 1'
#
loop_
_entity.id
_entity.type
_entity.pdbx_description
1 polymer ?
#
loop_
_entity_poly.entity_id
_entity_poly.type
_entity_poly.pdbx_seq_one_letter_code
_entity_poly.pdbx_strand_id
1 'polypeptide(L)'
;MDEENVTDKEELLPKRGAMSVVWKYFGCKKSDVDQTTIICKCCRAKVVATGGNTSNLLHHLRHKHVLEYEECMKLRSASSSTSADQQRNINQTSDPNQSGEFQMENFPLQSADCDHIYDDVTEVNKREKDDPELFSEITYSEVTVQKKIPVDKAKQGAITSYDFTMDFMYKNDKINAAMTILDIGLPTGFDVDENDLKAVGDLIKTLCIIHWHTLFSQVSNKEREKIAFPMHKILNVGLLQPATVTIYEYYSPDARCTKFYHPERTDGEIYRLCTGDLCQCAEGDCTYQIKNRVDENQRSDKACEPGMDYVYKVKVENMNLTQESDTYDMKVEHVLKEGTDEEVAGKTRQFLARPNCREHLGLEKDKLYLVMGKFSDLGKR
;
A
#
# COMPACT_ATOMS: atom_id res chain seq x y z
N MET A 1 -55.17 29.12 -32.58
CA MET A 1 -56.15 28.35 -31.81
C MET A 1 -55.83 26.90 -32.06
N ASP A 2 -55.23 26.12 -31.18
CA ASP A 2 -54.91 26.24 -29.74
C ASP A 2 -53.68 25.31 -29.53
N GLU A 3 -52.58 25.80 -28.96
CA GLU A 3 -52.17 25.69 -27.55
C GLU A 3 -51.40 24.40 -27.18
N GLU A 4 -50.41 24.64 -26.31
CA GLU A 4 -49.35 23.80 -25.77
C GLU A 4 -49.79 22.52 -25.05
N ASN A 5 -48.86 21.56 -24.92
CA ASN A 5 -48.49 20.96 -23.62
C ASN A 5 -47.20 20.13 -23.78
N VAL A 6 -46.02 20.70 -23.53
CA VAL A 6 -45.29 20.66 -22.23
C VAL A 6 -45.07 19.23 -21.76
N THR A 7 -43.85 18.74 -21.94
CA THR A 7 -43.35 17.54 -21.28
C THR A 7 -43.33 17.80 -19.77
N ASP A 8 -44.36 17.31 -19.10
CA ASP A 8 -44.59 17.40 -17.68
C ASP A 8 -43.43 16.74 -16.90
N LYS A 9 -42.43 17.56 -16.53
CA LYS A 9 -41.39 17.14 -15.58
C LYS A 9 -42.03 17.12 -14.20
N GLU A 10 -42.72 16.03 -13.86
CA GLU A 10 -43.30 15.82 -12.53
C GLU A 10 -42.30 16.21 -11.44
N GLU A 11 -42.69 17.21 -10.66
CA GLU A 11 -41.94 17.73 -9.51
C GLU A 11 -41.99 16.71 -8.37
N LEU A 12 -40.81 16.23 -7.96
CA LEU A 12 -40.67 15.20 -6.91
C LEU A 12 -40.72 15.86 -5.53
N LEU A 13 -41.56 15.33 -4.63
CA LEU A 13 -41.67 15.80 -3.26
C LEU A 13 -40.56 15.23 -2.37
N PRO A 14 -40.06 16.00 -1.39
CA PRO A 14 -39.13 15.50 -0.39
C PRO A 14 -39.79 14.44 0.51
N LYS A 15 -39.00 13.50 1.04
CA LYS A 15 -39.50 12.47 1.95
C LYS A 15 -39.87 13.06 3.32
N ARG A 16 -41.04 12.71 3.85
CA ARG A 16 -41.53 13.18 5.14
C ARG A 16 -40.71 12.55 6.28
N GLY A 17 -40.30 13.36 7.26
CA GLY A 17 -39.55 12.91 8.45
C GLY A 17 -38.08 12.55 8.19
N ALA A 18 -37.53 12.86 7.02
CA ALA A 18 -36.15 12.56 6.68
C ALA A 18 -35.18 13.55 7.33
N MET A 19 -34.24 13.04 8.15
CA MET A 19 -33.22 13.86 8.83
C MET A 19 -31.86 13.89 8.09
N SER A 20 -31.62 12.94 7.18
CA SER A 20 -30.33 12.82 6.49
C SER A 20 -30.21 13.78 5.31
N VAL A 21 -29.05 14.44 5.20
CA VAL A 21 -28.73 15.42 4.15
C VAL A 21 -28.90 14.86 2.72
N VAL A 22 -28.69 13.55 2.56
CA VAL A 22 -28.78 12.86 1.26
C VAL A 22 -30.15 13.02 0.59
N TRP A 23 -31.23 13.24 1.36
CA TRP A 23 -32.57 13.45 0.83
C TRP A 23 -32.73 14.74 0.00
N LYS A 24 -31.74 15.64 -0.01
CA LYS A 24 -31.70 16.75 -0.97
C LYS A 24 -31.72 16.27 -2.42
N TYR A 25 -31.08 15.13 -2.71
CA TYR A 25 -30.91 14.58 -4.05
C TYR A 25 -31.97 13.54 -4.45
N PHE A 26 -32.90 13.20 -3.55
CA PHE A 26 -33.94 12.18 -3.78
C PHE A 26 -35.34 12.71 -3.44
N GLY A 27 -36.36 12.12 -4.06
CA GLY A 27 -37.75 12.47 -3.79
C GLY A 27 -38.73 11.38 -4.22
N CYS A 28 -40.00 11.58 -3.90
CA CYS A 28 -41.09 10.67 -4.25
C CYS A 28 -42.09 11.38 -5.18
N LYS A 29 -42.85 10.60 -5.95
CA LYS A 29 -43.90 11.17 -6.81
C LYS A 29 -45.05 11.74 -5.96
N LYS A 30 -45.72 12.78 -6.47
CA LYS A 30 -46.93 13.36 -5.84
C LYS A 30 -48.05 12.33 -5.69
N SER A 31 -48.13 11.36 -6.60
CA SER A 31 -49.09 10.25 -6.61
C SER A 31 -48.78 9.12 -5.62
N ASP A 32 -47.55 9.06 -5.08
CA ASP A 32 -47.15 8.02 -4.12
C ASP A 32 -47.35 8.53 -2.68
N VAL A 33 -48.58 8.35 -2.18
CA VAL A 33 -49.02 8.80 -0.85
C VAL A 33 -48.20 8.14 0.26
N ASP A 34 -47.72 6.91 0.05
CA ASP A 34 -46.96 6.12 1.02
C ASP A 34 -45.43 6.36 0.94
N GLN A 35 -44.96 7.10 -0.08
CA GLN A 35 -43.55 7.42 -0.30
C GLN A 35 -42.62 6.18 -0.30
N THR A 36 -43.10 5.11 -0.93
CA THR A 36 -42.39 3.82 -1.06
C THR A 36 -41.41 3.82 -2.22
N THR A 37 -41.71 4.59 -3.27
CA THR A 37 -40.88 4.70 -4.47
C THR A 37 -40.00 5.94 -4.37
N ILE A 38 -38.72 5.71 -4.07
CA ILE A 38 -37.72 6.78 -3.99
C ILE A 38 -37.05 6.94 -5.35
N ILE A 39 -36.95 8.17 -5.82
CA ILE A 39 -36.46 8.52 -7.15
C ILE A 39 -35.31 9.51 -7.02
N CYS A 40 -34.22 9.24 -7.73
CA CYS A 40 -33.10 10.16 -7.85
C CYS A 40 -33.51 11.41 -8.65
N LYS A 41 -33.23 12.61 -8.15
CA LYS A 41 -33.54 13.85 -8.86
C LYS A 41 -32.62 14.08 -10.07
N CYS A 42 -31.40 13.54 -10.03
CA CYS A 42 -30.40 13.70 -11.08
C CYS A 42 -30.69 12.80 -12.30
N CYS A 43 -30.86 11.48 -12.09
CA CYS A 43 -31.06 10.52 -13.19
C CYS A 43 -32.47 9.93 -13.29
N ARG A 44 -33.39 10.28 -12.39
CA ARG A 44 -34.76 9.73 -12.31
C ARG A 44 -34.83 8.20 -12.11
N ALA A 45 -33.71 7.55 -11.79
CA ALA A 45 -33.71 6.13 -11.42
C ALA A 45 -34.43 5.90 -10.09
N LYS A 46 -35.15 4.77 -10.00
CA LYS A 46 -35.76 4.31 -8.76
C LYS A 46 -34.67 3.67 -7.89
N VAL A 47 -34.63 4.03 -6.61
CA VAL A 47 -33.69 3.48 -5.63
C VAL A 47 -34.47 2.84 -4.49
N VAL A 48 -34.15 1.59 -4.17
CA VAL A 48 -34.81 0.88 -3.07
C VAL A 48 -34.22 1.34 -1.75
N ALA A 49 -35.05 1.81 -0.82
CA ALA A 49 -34.64 1.99 0.57
C ALA A 49 -35.70 1.41 1.49
N THR A 50 -35.34 0.33 2.17
CA THR A 50 -36.18 -0.34 3.16
C THR A 50 -35.90 0.24 4.55
N GLY A 51 -36.96 0.52 5.32
CA GLY A 51 -36.84 0.80 6.75
C GLY A 51 -36.10 2.09 7.15
N GLY A 52 -36.06 3.10 6.29
CA GLY A 52 -35.49 4.41 6.63
C GLY A 52 -33.96 4.52 6.59
N ASN A 53 -33.26 3.47 6.13
CA ASN A 53 -31.82 3.56 5.86
C ASN A 53 -31.54 4.45 4.63
N THR A 54 -30.39 5.13 4.61
CA THR A 54 -29.98 5.95 3.46
C THR A 54 -28.74 5.42 2.74
N SER A 55 -28.29 4.22 3.08
CA SER A 55 -27.08 3.60 2.52
C SER A 55 -27.19 3.41 1.01
N ASN A 56 -28.34 2.94 0.52
CA ASN A 56 -28.58 2.73 -0.91
C ASN A 56 -28.64 4.06 -1.69
N LEU A 57 -29.12 5.13 -1.07
CA LEU A 57 -29.16 6.47 -1.67
C LEU A 57 -27.74 7.04 -1.81
N LEU A 58 -26.91 6.89 -0.77
CA LEU A 58 -25.51 7.30 -0.79
C LEU A 58 -24.69 6.48 -1.78
N HIS A 59 -24.91 5.16 -1.83
CA HIS A 59 -24.27 4.29 -2.81
C HIS A 59 -24.64 4.70 -4.25
N HIS A 60 -25.92 4.97 -4.51
CA HIS A 60 -26.36 5.46 -5.82
C HIS A 60 -25.66 6.76 -6.22
N LEU A 61 -25.57 7.75 -5.31
CA LEU A 61 -24.85 9.00 -5.60
C LEU A 61 -23.36 8.72 -5.85
N ARG A 62 -22.71 7.94 -4.99
CA ARG A 62 -21.27 7.65 -5.09
C ARG A 62 -20.89 7.07 -6.45
N HIS A 63 -21.75 6.23 -7.04
CA HIS A 63 -21.44 5.51 -8.27
C HIS A 63 -22.04 6.13 -9.55
N LYS A 64 -23.11 6.92 -9.45
CA LYS A 64 -23.78 7.51 -10.63
C LYS A 64 -23.68 9.04 -10.68
N HIS A 65 -23.37 9.70 -9.55
CA HIS A 65 -23.43 11.15 -9.35
C HIS A 65 -22.33 11.61 -8.37
N VAL A 66 -21.06 11.42 -8.77
CA VAL A 66 -19.88 11.61 -7.91
C VAL A 66 -19.80 13.04 -7.35
N LEU A 67 -20.09 14.06 -8.17
CA LEU A 67 -20.05 15.47 -7.75
C LEU A 67 -21.09 15.76 -6.66
N GLU A 68 -22.31 15.25 -6.84
CA GLU A 68 -23.40 15.37 -5.87
C GLU A 68 -23.13 14.54 -4.60
N TYR A 69 -22.41 13.42 -4.71
CA TYR A 69 -21.96 12.65 -3.56
C TYR A 69 -20.94 13.45 -2.73
N GLU A 70 -19.94 14.07 -3.36
CA GLU A 70 -18.96 14.91 -2.67
C GLU A 70 -19.60 16.10 -1.97
N GLU A 71 -20.54 16.79 -2.64
CA GLU A 71 -21.32 17.88 -2.04
C GLU A 71 -22.16 17.38 -0.86
N CYS A 72 -22.83 16.24 -1.01
CA CYS A 72 -23.57 15.60 0.07
C CYS A 72 -22.68 15.28 1.27
N MET A 73 -21.45 14.79 1.06
CA MET A 73 -20.52 14.48 2.15
C MET A 73 -20.01 15.74 2.87
N LYS A 74 -19.72 16.82 2.12
CA LYS A 74 -19.35 18.13 2.68
C LYS A 74 -20.48 18.72 3.54
N LEU A 75 -21.72 18.61 3.08
CA LEU A 75 -22.88 19.07 3.83
C LEU A 75 -23.15 18.22 5.08
N ARG A 76 -22.86 16.91 5.03
CA ARG A 76 -22.95 16.02 6.20
C ARG A 76 -21.91 16.38 7.27
N SER A 77 -20.66 16.60 6.89
CA SER A 77 -19.60 17.00 7.84
C SER A 77 -19.84 18.38 8.46
N ALA A 78 -20.44 19.31 7.70
CA ALA A 78 -20.88 20.61 8.22
C ALA A 78 -22.06 20.51 9.20
N SER A 79 -22.95 19.50 9.05
CA SER A 79 -24.08 19.29 9.97
C SER A 79 -23.69 18.62 11.30
N SER A 80 -22.52 17.96 11.36
CA SER A 80 -21.97 17.34 12.57
C SER A 80 -21.08 18.27 13.41
N SER A 81 -20.69 19.43 12.88
CA SER A 81 -19.76 20.37 13.54
C SER A 81 -20.42 21.39 14.48
N THR A 82 -21.75 21.42 14.60
CA THR A 82 -22.45 22.34 15.53
C THR A 82 -22.50 21.88 17.00
N SER A 83 -21.85 20.77 17.37
CA SER A 83 -21.90 20.23 18.75
C SER A 83 -20.54 19.97 19.41
N ALA A 84 -19.42 20.36 18.79
CA ALA A 84 -18.08 20.09 19.34
C ALA A 84 -17.06 21.18 19.00
N ASP A 85 -17.42 22.45 19.26
CA ASP A 85 -16.49 23.57 19.21
C ASP A 85 -16.08 23.98 20.63
N GLN A 86 -15.00 23.37 21.14
CA GLN A 86 -14.04 23.98 22.06
C GLN A 86 -12.91 22.98 22.37
N GLN A 87 -11.90 22.90 21.50
CA GLN A 87 -10.52 23.31 21.84
C GLN A 87 -9.50 22.77 20.84
N ARG A 88 -8.81 23.76 20.24
CA ARG A 88 -7.39 23.79 19.87
C ARG A 88 -6.98 23.35 18.45
N ASN A 89 -6.76 24.43 17.71
CA ASN A 89 -6.09 24.68 16.46
C ASN A 89 -4.55 24.43 16.52
N ILE A 90 -3.93 24.43 15.33
CA ILE A 90 -2.49 24.57 14.97
C ILE A 90 -1.74 23.21 14.87
N ASN A 91 -1.26 22.72 13.70
CA ASN A 91 -0.48 23.35 12.62
C ASN A 91 -0.77 22.75 11.22
N GLN A 92 -0.71 23.62 10.21
CA GLN A 92 -0.65 23.30 8.79
C GLN A 92 0.78 22.90 8.38
N THR A 93 0.90 21.87 7.54
CA THR A 93 1.90 21.83 6.47
C THR A 93 1.30 21.10 5.28
N SER A 94 1.37 21.80 4.15
CA SER A 94 0.90 21.45 2.82
C SER A 94 1.83 20.45 2.12
N ASP A 95 1.26 19.43 1.48
CA ASP A 95 1.91 18.65 0.42
C ASP A 95 1.05 18.65 -0.86
N PRO A 96 1.67 18.53 -2.05
CA PRO A 96 1.05 18.87 -3.32
C PRO A 96 0.36 17.69 -4.00
N ASN A 97 -0.85 17.97 -4.47
CA ASN A 97 -1.49 17.51 -5.70
C ASN A 97 -0.76 16.42 -6.53
N GLN A 98 -1.31 15.20 -6.58
CA GLN A 98 -1.33 14.37 -7.80
C GLN A 98 -2.69 13.66 -7.91
N SER A 99 -3.62 14.35 -8.56
CA SER A 99 -4.79 13.75 -9.22
C SER A 99 -4.33 13.03 -10.48
N GLY A 100 -4.30 11.70 -10.44
CA GLY A 100 -4.41 10.85 -11.63
C GLY A 100 -5.78 10.18 -11.59
N GLU A 101 -6.78 10.77 -12.23
CA GLU A 101 -8.07 10.11 -12.48
C GLU A 101 -7.83 8.90 -13.38
N PHE A 102 -8.18 7.69 -12.92
CA PHE A 102 -8.36 6.56 -13.82
C PHE A 102 -9.85 6.29 -13.96
N GLN A 103 -10.35 6.55 -15.18
CA GLN A 103 -11.73 6.28 -15.56
C GLN A 103 -11.95 4.76 -15.57
N MET A 104 -12.96 4.31 -14.84
CA MET A 104 -13.40 2.92 -14.86
C MET A 104 -14.22 2.68 -16.14
N GLU A 105 -13.56 2.29 -17.22
CA GLU A 105 -14.26 1.67 -18.34
C GLU A 105 -14.80 0.31 -17.88
N ASN A 106 -16.11 0.11 -18.08
CA ASN A 106 -16.80 -1.13 -17.74
C ASN A 106 -16.17 -2.33 -18.46
N PHE A 107 -15.54 -3.25 -17.72
CA PHE A 107 -15.26 -4.60 -18.22
C PHE A 107 -15.59 -5.68 -17.16
N PRO A 108 -16.04 -6.86 -17.60
CA PRO A 108 -16.85 -7.77 -16.81
C PRO A 108 -15.99 -8.88 -16.18
N LEU A 109 -15.64 -8.74 -14.92
CA LEU A 109 -15.12 -9.85 -14.12
C LEU A 109 -15.76 -9.84 -12.72
N GLN A 110 -17.09 -9.93 -12.69
CA GLN A 110 -17.76 -10.58 -11.56
C GLN A 110 -17.73 -12.08 -11.85
N SER A 111 -17.03 -12.87 -11.05
CA SER A 111 -17.33 -14.31 -11.03
C SER A 111 -18.78 -14.47 -10.55
N ALA A 112 -19.51 -15.40 -11.16
CA ALA A 112 -20.95 -15.58 -10.93
C ALA A 112 -21.30 -16.03 -9.50
N ASP A 113 -20.30 -16.33 -8.66
CA ASP A 113 -20.48 -16.87 -7.31
C ASP A 113 -20.32 -15.84 -6.18
N CYS A 114 -20.04 -14.57 -6.48
CA CYS A 114 -19.91 -13.53 -5.43
C CYS A 114 -21.23 -13.06 -4.82
N ASP A 115 -22.37 -13.34 -5.47
CA ASP A 115 -23.69 -12.93 -4.97
C ASP A 115 -24.10 -13.74 -3.72
N HIS A 116 -23.69 -15.01 -3.62
CA HIS A 116 -24.01 -15.88 -2.47
C HIS A 116 -23.28 -15.50 -1.18
N ILE A 117 -22.09 -14.89 -1.30
CA ILE A 117 -21.28 -14.48 -0.15
C ILE A 117 -21.92 -13.29 0.58
N TYR A 118 -22.50 -12.33 -0.17
CA TYR A 118 -23.19 -11.20 0.44
C TYR A 118 -24.37 -11.64 1.31
N ASP A 119 -25.14 -12.63 0.86
CA ASP A 119 -26.31 -13.13 1.58
C ASP A 119 -25.93 -13.87 2.86
N ASP A 120 -24.97 -14.80 2.83
CA ASP A 120 -24.50 -15.52 4.03
C ASP A 120 -23.86 -14.57 5.08
N VAL A 121 -23.08 -13.59 4.62
CA VAL A 121 -22.44 -12.59 5.50
C VAL A 121 -23.45 -11.65 6.16
N THR A 122 -24.58 -11.34 5.50
CA THR A 122 -25.64 -10.54 6.13
C THR A 122 -26.40 -11.29 7.23
N GLU A 123 -26.45 -12.61 7.21
CA GLU A 123 -27.07 -13.40 8.28
C GLU A 123 -26.18 -13.52 9.52
N VAL A 124 -24.86 -13.62 9.34
CA VAL A 124 -23.88 -13.64 10.45
C VAL A 124 -23.84 -12.28 11.15
N ASN A 125 -23.78 -11.17 10.41
CA ASN A 125 -23.74 -9.81 10.96
C ASN A 125 -25.03 -9.39 11.69
N LYS A 126 -26.18 -10.00 11.39
CA LYS A 126 -27.44 -9.76 12.13
C LYS A 126 -27.39 -10.29 13.58
N ARG A 127 -26.48 -11.23 13.90
CA ARG A 127 -26.32 -11.78 15.26
C ARG A 127 -25.34 -11.00 16.13
N GLU A 128 -24.41 -10.26 15.53
CA GLU A 128 -23.28 -9.62 16.25
C GLU A 128 -23.47 -8.13 16.54
N LYS A 129 -24.53 -7.50 16.02
CA LYS A 129 -24.82 -6.06 16.21
C LYS A 129 -25.15 -5.65 17.66
N ASP A 130 -25.26 -6.62 18.56
CA ASP A 130 -25.70 -6.44 19.95
C ASP A 130 -24.56 -6.53 21.00
N ASP A 131 -23.29 -6.70 20.62
CA ASP A 131 -22.15 -6.82 21.57
C ASP A 131 -20.99 -5.82 21.32
N PRO A 132 -20.78 -4.80 22.18
CA PRO A 132 -19.78 -3.73 21.98
C PRO A 132 -18.31 -4.10 22.27
N GLU A 133 -17.99 -5.32 22.71
CA GLU A 133 -16.64 -5.67 23.20
C GLU A 133 -15.58 -5.99 22.12
N LEU A 134 -15.90 -5.84 20.83
CA LEU A 134 -15.13 -6.48 19.75
C LEU A 134 -14.08 -5.58 19.06
N PHE A 135 -13.26 -4.84 19.80
CA PHE A 135 -12.17 -4.04 19.21
C PHE A 135 -10.86 -4.21 19.99
N SER A 136 -10.40 -5.45 20.16
CA SER A 136 -9.04 -5.73 20.63
C SER A 136 -8.08 -5.93 19.45
N GLU A 137 -6.87 -5.41 19.60
CA GLU A 137 -5.72 -5.42 18.68
C GLU A 137 -5.66 -6.61 17.70
N ILE A 138 -6.16 -6.39 16.48
CA ILE A 138 -6.20 -7.36 15.38
C ILE A 138 -4.80 -7.43 14.75
N THR A 139 -4.17 -8.60 14.75
CA THR A 139 -2.85 -8.78 14.11
C THR A 139 -2.81 -10.05 13.26
N TYR A 140 -2.93 -9.94 11.94
CA TYR A 140 -2.71 -11.07 11.04
C TYR A 140 -1.21 -11.47 11.04
N SER A 141 -0.90 -12.77 11.10
CA SER A 141 0.48 -13.23 11.24
C SER A 141 0.99 -14.00 10.01
N GLU A 142 2.05 -13.43 9.42
CA GLU A 142 3.11 -14.05 8.61
C GLU A 142 2.81 -14.31 7.12
N VAL A 143 3.29 -13.39 6.26
CA VAL A 143 3.32 -13.54 4.81
C VAL A 143 4.68 -14.12 4.43
N THR A 144 4.73 -15.40 4.05
CA THR A 144 5.98 -16.08 3.70
C THR A 144 6.08 -16.29 2.19
N VAL A 145 6.89 -15.49 1.51
CA VAL A 145 7.14 -15.62 0.07
C VAL A 145 8.29 -16.60 -0.18
N GLN A 146 7.98 -17.76 -0.77
CA GLN A 146 8.98 -18.77 -1.10
C GLN A 146 9.48 -18.62 -2.54
N LYS A 147 10.81 -18.52 -2.72
CA LYS A 147 11.44 -18.61 -4.05
C LYS A 147 11.89 -20.06 -4.31
N LYS A 148 11.33 -20.71 -5.34
CA LYS A 148 12.02 -21.55 -6.36
C LYS A 148 11.06 -22.57 -7.00
N ILE A 149 10.93 -22.53 -8.33
CA ILE A 149 11.51 -23.43 -9.36
C ILE A 149 11.22 -22.74 -10.72
N PRO A 150 12.16 -22.64 -11.68
CA PRO A 150 11.78 -22.34 -13.06
C PRO A 150 10.99 -23.55 -13.58
N VAL A 151 9.66 -23.46 -13.52
CA VAL A 151 8.76 -24.51 -13.99
C VAL A 151 8.57 -24.31 -15.50
N ASP A 152 8.57 -25.40 -16.26
CA ASP A 152 8.33 -25.48 -17.72
C ASP A 152 6.97 -24.92 -18.20
N LYS A 153 6.26 -24.18 -17.35
CA LYS A 153 5.09 -23.35 -17.66
C LYS A 153 5.40 -21.87 -17.39
N ALA A 154 6.39 -21.33 -18.09
CA ALA A 154 6.49 -19.88 -18.18
C ALA A 154 5.35 -19.39 -19.08
N LYS A 155 4.55 -18.43 -18.61
CA LYS A 155 3.73 -17.58 -19.50
C LYS A 155 4.64 -17.13 -20.66
N GLN A 156 4.18 -17.29 -21.91
CA GLN A 156 4.98 -16.91 -23.08
C GLN A 156 5.43 -15.44 -22.93
N GLY A 157 6.74 -15.20 -22.81
CA GLY A 157 7.30 -13.86 -22.62
C GLY A 157 7.68 -13.49 -21.18
N ALA A 158 7.51 -14.37 -20.19
CA ALA A 158 8.03 -14.15 -18.83
C ALA A 158 9.55 -14.38 -18.75
N ILE A 159 10.27 -13.47 -18.09
CA ILE A 159 11.72 -13.55 -17.84
C ILE A 159 12.00 -14.58 -16.74
N THR A 160 11.21 -14.57 -15.66
CA THR A 160 11.33 -15.48 -14.52
C THR A 160 9.99 -15.54 -13.79
N SER A 161 9.62 -16.70 -13.26
CA SER A 161 8.39 -16.90 -12.48
C SER A 161 8.70 -17.20 -11.02
N TYR A 162 7.80 -16.82 -10.14
CA TYR A 162 7.87 -17.01 -8.69
C TYR A 162 6.51 -17.46 -8.18
N ASP A 163 6.45 -18.31 -7.16
CA ASP A 163 5.19 -18.62 -6.49
C ASP A 163 5.00 -17.67 -5.32
N PHE A 164 3.97 -16.83 -5.41
CA PHE A 164 3.49 -16.08 -4.26
C PHE A 164 2.81 -17.05 -3.29
N THR A 165 3.09 -16.92 -2.00
CA THR A 165 2.40 -17.67 -0.95
C THR A 165 2.18 -16.76 0.23
N MET A 166 0.99 -16.83 0.83
CA MET A 166 0.71 -16.15 2.08
C MET A 166 -0.19 -17.01 2.96
N ASP A 167 0.05 -16.94 4.25
CA ASP A 167 -0.78 -17.55 5.28
C ASP A 167 -1.42 -16.44 6.12
N PHE A 168 -2.69 -16.60 6.48
CA PHE A 168 -3.41 -15.61 7.29
C PHE A 168 -4.43 -16.28 8.19
N MET A 169 -4.75 -15.62 9.30
CA MET A 169 -5.72 -16.08 10.29
C MET A 169 -6.25 -14.88 11.04
N TYR A 170 -7.52 -14.93 11.41
CA TYR A 170 -8.12 -13.87 12.20
C TYR A 170 -7.78 -14.04 13.69
N LYS A 171 -7.17 -13.03 14.30
CA LYS A 171 -6.82 -13.07 15.72
C LYS A 171 -7.96 -12.53 16.58
N ASN A 172 -8.93 -13.38 16.85
CA ASN A 172 -10.02 -13.12 17.77
C ASN A 172 -10.40 -14.42 18.46
N ASP A 173 -10.50 -14.43 19.79
CA ASP A 173 -10.75 -15.65 20.54
C ASP A 173 -12.20 -16.14 20.46
N LYS A 174 -13.12 -15.26 20.03
CA LYS A 174 -14.56 -15.49 20.10
C LYS A 174 -15.19 -15.80 18.73
N ILE A 175 -14.82 -15.07 17.67
CA ILE A 175 -15.51 -15.13 16.38
C ILE A 175 -14.54 -15.18 15.19
N ASN A 176 -15.07 -15.62 14.04
CA ASN A 176 -14.42 -15.51 12.73
C ASN A 176 -14.61 -14.10 12.17
N ALA A 177 -13.71 -13.65 11.29
CA ALA A 177 -13.94 -12.42 10.54
C ALA A 177 -14.95 -12.67 9.43
N ALA A 178 -16.07 -11.94 9.44
CA ALA A 178 -17.13 -12.13 8.45
C ALA A 178 -16.77 -11.55 7.08
N MET A 179 -16.15 -10.37 7.05
CA MET A 179 -15.97 -9.56 5.84
C MET A 179 -14.54 -9.04 5.71
N THR A 180 -13.60 -9.89 5.30
CA THR A 180 -12.19 -9.51 5.18
C THR A 180 -11.83 -9.17 3.74
N ILE A 181 -11.16 -8.05 3.54
CA ILE A 181 -10.54 -7.65 2.28
C ILE A 181 -9.04 -7.94 2.35
N LEU A 182 -8.54 -8.52 1.29
CA LEU A 182 -7.13 -8.77 1.04
C LEU A 182 -6.70 -7.97 -0.19
N ASP A 183 -5.80 -7.02 0.02
CA ASP A 183 -5.20 -6.16 -1.00
C ASP A 183 -3.74 -6.56 -1.22
N ILE A 184 -3.47 -7.26 -2.33
CA ILE A 184 -2.14 -7.77 -2.70
C ILE A 184 -1.61 -6.92 -3.84
N GLY A 185 -0.66 -6.04 -3.55
CA GLY A 185 0.10 -5.34 -4.58
C GLY A 185 1.14 -6.25 -5.20
N LEU A 186 1.37 -6.17 -6.52
CA LEU A 186 2.50 -6.81 -7.20
C LEU A 186 3.72 -5.88 -7.29
N PRO A 187 4.96 -6.41 -7.21
CA PRO A 187 6.15 -5.61 -7.48
C PRO A 187 6.19 -5.11 -8.94
N THR A 188 6.80 -3.95 -9.17
CA THR A 188 6.88 -3.36 -10.51
C THR A 188 7.54 -4.33 -11.50
N GLY A 189 6.89 -4.53 -12.66
CA GLY A 189 7.37 -5.43 -13.70
C GLY A 189 6.96 -6.89 -13.53
N PHE A 190 6.11 -7.18 -12.53
CA PHE A 190 5.46 -8.48 -12.36
C PHE A 190 4.01 -8.45 -12.84
N ASP A 191 3.54 -9.62 -13.26
CA ASP A 191 2.19 -9.86 -13.75
C ASP A 191 1.71 -11.25 -13.30
N VAL A 192 0.40 -11.48 -13.24
CA VAL A 192 -0.20 -12.75 -12.78
C VAL A 192 -1.20 -13.24 -13.82
N ASP A 193 -1.37 -14.56 -13.96
CA ASP A 193 -2.40 -15.12 -14.83
C ASP A 193 -3.78 -15.08 -14.13
N GLU A 194 -4.78 -14.54 -14.82
CA GLU A 194 -6.15 -14.48 -14.31
C GLU A 194 -6.75 -15.87 -14.04
N ASN A 195 -6.35 -16.89 -14.80
CA ASN A 195 -6.85 -18.24 -14.61
C ASN A 195 -6.30 -18.88 -13.33
N ASP A 196 -5.04 -18.58 -13.01
CA ASP A 196 -4.43 -19.04 -11.77
C ASP A 196 -5.06 -18.35 -10.57
N LEU A 197 -5.38 -17.06 -10.66
CA LEU A 197 -6.15 -16.35 -9.63
C LEU A 197 -7.55 -16.94 -9.47
N LYS A 198 -8.27 -17.19 -10.57
CA LYS A 198 -9.61 -17.83 -10.52
C LYS A 198 -9.56 -19.19 -9.81
N ALA A 199 -8.53 -20.00 -10.09
CA ALA A 199 -8.35 -21.29 -9.41
C ALA A 199 -8.15 -21.15 -7.88
N VAL A 200 -7.49 -20.07 -7.42
CA VAL A 200 -7.39 -19.77 -5.99
C VAL A 200 -8.76 -19.39 -5.40
N GLY A 201 -9.55 -18.60 -6.14
CA GLY A 201 -10.94 -18.29 -5.79
C GLY A 201 -11.83 -19.53 -5.69
N ASP A 202 -11.71 -20.45 -6.64
CA ASP A 202 -12.50 -21.69 -6.65
C ASP A 202 -12.12 -22.63 -5.48
N LEU A 203 -10.85 -22.61 -5.08
CA LEU A 203 -10.35 -23.43 -3.97
C LEU A 203 -10.82 -22.89 -2.61
N ILE A 204 -10.86 -21.57 -2.46
CA ILE A 204 -11.34 -20.90 -1.25
C ILE A 204 -12.71 -20.33 -1.58
N LYS A 205 -13.77 -21.12 -1.41
CA LYS A 205 -15.16 -20.75 -1.77
C LYS A 205 -15.65 -19.41 -1.20
N THR A 206 -15.03 -18.93 -0.14
CA THR A 206 -15.29 -17.64 0.48
C THR A 206 -14.54 -16.48 -0.18
N LEU A 207 -13.65 -16.76 -1.14
CA LEU A 207 -12.71 -15.84 -1.78
C LEU A 207 -13.25 -15.24 -3.08
N CYS A 208 -13.65 -13.97 -3.04
CA CYS A 208 -14.10 -13.24 -4.24
C CYS A 208 -13.05 -12.28 -4.76
N ILE A 209 -12.62 -12.46 -6.02
CA ILE A 209 -11.69 -11.56 -6.71
C ILE A 209 -12.51 -10.43 -7.34
N ILE A 210 -12.31 -9.20 -6.86
CA ILE A 210 -12.99 -8.02 -7.39
C ILE A 210 -12.12 -7.36 -8.45
N HIS A 211 -10.81 -7.23 -8.17
CA HIS A 211 -9.77 -6.73 -9.06
C HIS A 211 -8.52 -7.60 -8.94
N TRP A 212 -7.54 -7.45 -9.85
CA TRP A 212 -6.24 -8.14 -9.82
C TRP A 212 -5.49 -8.04 -8.47
N HIS A 213 -5.89 -7.12 -7.60
CA HIS A 213 -5.31 -6.89 -6.28
C HIS A 213 -6.24 -7.21 -5.10
N THR A 214 -7.55 -7.32 -5.28
CA THR A 214 -8.49 -7.29 -4.14
C THR A 214 -9.31 -8.56 -4.06
N LEU A 215 -9.16 -9.29 -2.95
CA LEU A 215 -9.88 -10.51 -2.63
C LEU A 215 -10.74 -10.30 -1.38
N PHE A 216 -11.84 -11.04 -1.27
CA PHE A 216 -12.77 -10.97 -0.12
C PHE A 216 -12.89 -12.34 0.52
N SER A 217 -12.75 -12.55 1.84
CA SER A 217 -12.99 -13.85 2.49
C SER A 217 -13.62 -13.74 3.88
N GLN A 218 -14.39 -14.75 4.28
CA GLN A 218 -14.64 -15.06 5.69
C GLN A 218 -13.40 -15.78 6.22
N VAL A 219 -12.77 -15.24 7.26
CA VAL A 219 -11.48 -15.76 7.75
C VAL A 219 -11.65 -16.46 9.09
N SER A 220 -11.18 -17.70 9.17
CA SER A 220 -11.20 -18.51 10.38
C SER A 220 -10.35 -17.90 11.50
N ASN A 221 -10.85 -18.01 12.74
CA ASN A 221 -10.12 -17.66 13.94
C ASN A 221 -9.36 -18.83 14.59
N LYS A 222 -9.56 -20.05 14.07
CA LYS A 222 -8.99 -21.30 14.61
C LYS A 222 -7.93 -21.92 13.72
N GLU A 223 -8.06 -21.73 12.42
CA GLU A 223 -7.20 -22.37 11.41
C GLU A 223 -6.59 -21.30 10.51
N ARG A 224 -5.36 -21.54 10.07
CA ARG A 224 -4.69 -20.68 9.09
C ARG A 224 -5.20 -21.00 7.70
N GLU A 225 -5.59 -19.97 6.98
CA GLU A 225 -5.88 -20.03 5.56
C GLU A 225 -4.61 -19.71 4.77
N LYS A 226 -4.44 -20.39 3.64
CA LYS A 226 -3.27 -20.27 2.77
C LYS A 226 -3.71 -19.96 1.35
N ILE A 227 -3.14 -18.92 0.76
CA ILE A 227 -3.24 -18.68 -0.68
C ILE A 227 -1.87 -18.82 -1.33
N ALA A 228 -1.85 -19.36 -2.54
CA ALA A 228 -0.66 -19.41 -3.36
C ALA A 228 -1.02 -19.31 -4.85
N PHE A 229 -0.28 -18.50 -5.59
CA PHE A 229 -0.43 -18.35 -7.04
C PHE A 229 0.91 -17.95 -7.69
N PRO A 230 1.15 -18.33 -8.95
CA PRO A 230 2.32 -17.91 -9.67
C PRO A 230 2.26 -16.43 -10.05
N MET A 231 3.38 -15.73 -9.91
CA MET A 231 3.64 -14.39 -10.43
C MET A 231 4.82 -14.44 -11.41
N HIS A 232 4.76 -13.63 -12.46
CA HIS A 232 5.68 -13.66 -13.59
C HIS A 232 6.35 -12.31 -13.76
N LYS A 233 7.68 -12.27 -13.70
CA LYS A 233 8.46 -11.09 -14.06
C LYS A 233 8.46 -10.92 -15.58
N ILE A 234 7.79 -9.90 -16.08
CA ILE A 234 7.69 -9.58 -17.51
C ILE A 234 8.67 -8.48 -17.93
N LEU A 235 9.10 -7.64 -17.00
CA LEU A 235 10.01 -6.52 -17.25
C LEU A 235 11.18 -6.53 -16.27
N ASN A 236 12.38 -6.26 -16.79
CA ASN A 236 13.54 -6.01 -15.96
C ASN A 236 13.54 -4.55 -15.49
N VAL A 237 13.22 -4.35 -14.22
CA VAL A 237 13.34 -3.06 -13.53
C VAL A 237 14.75 -2.92 -12.92
N GLY A 238 15.27 -1.70 -12.87
CA GLY A 238 16.62 -1.42 -12.35
C GLY A 238 16.75 -1.67 -10.85
N LEU A 239 15.80 -1.16 -10.06
CA LEU A 239 15.70 -1.43 -8.62
C LEU A 239 14.29 -1.93 -8.31
N LEU A 240 14.18 -3.21 -7.97
CA LEU A 240 12.91 -3.79 -7.57
C LEU A 240 12.54 -3.28 -6.16
N GLN A 241 11.37 -2.66 -6.05
CA GLN A 241 10.83 -2.20 -4.78
C GLN A 241 9.98 -3.30 -4.14
N PRO A 242 9.95 -3.41 -2.80
CA PRO A 242 9.02 -4.29 -2.11
C PRO A 242 7.56 -3.97 -2.47
N ALA A 243 6.71 -4.98 -2.48
CA ALA A 243 5.27 -4.83 -2.64
C ALA A 243 4.54 -5.13 -1.33
N THR A 244 3.29 -4.70 -1.22
CA THR A 244 2.50 -4.81 0.01
C THR A 244 1.41 -5.87 -0.10
N VAL A 245 1.17 -6.55 1.00
CA VAL A 245 -0.05 -7.31 1.27
C VAL A 245 -0.74 -6.65 2.44
N THR A 246 -1.99 -6.22 2.26
CA THR A 246 -2.79 -5.60 3.31
C THR A 246 -4.07 -6.38 3.51
N ILE A 247 -4.36 -6.73 4.75
CA ILE A 247 -5.58 -7.46 5.13
C ILE A 247 -6.34 -6.68 6.19
N TYR A 248 -7.64 -6.51 5.98
CA TYR A 248 -8.51 -5.69 6.85
C TYR A 248 -9.97 -6.07 6.74
N GLU A 249 -10.76 -5.78 7.76
CA GLU A 249 -12.20 -5.98 7.67
C GLU A 249 -12.89 -4.79 6.99
N TYR A 250 -13.89 -5.05 6.16
CA TYR A 250 -14.63 -4.02 5.43
C TYR A 250 -15.27 -2.98 6.36
N TYR A 251 -15.82 -3.40 7.50
CA TYR A 251 -16.45 -2.52 8.48
C TYR A 251 -15.47 -1.85 9.44
N SER A 252 -14.23 -2.34 9.51
CA SER A 252 -13.18 -1.85 10.40
C SER A 252 -11.87 -1.59 9.64
N PRO A 253 -11.87 -0.74 8.60
CA PRO A 253 -10.73 -0.57 7.70
C PRO A 253 -9.50 0.05 8.38
N ASP A 254 -9.66 0.66 9.55
CA ASP A 254 -8.55 1.20 10.35
C ASP A 254 -7.72 0.10 11.00
N ALA A 255 -8.36 -1.03 11.35
CA ALA A 255 -7.70 -2.21 11.87
C ALA A 255 -7.22 -3.08 10.70
N ARG A 256 -6.09 -2.68 10.10
CA ARG A 256 -5.45 -3.39 8.99
C ARG A 256 -4.06 -3.89 9.36
N CYS A 257 -3.70 -5.07 8.87
CA CYS A 257 -2.33 -5.56 8.92
C CYS A 257 -1.71 -5.45 7.53
N THR A 258 -0.62 -4.71 7.41
CA THR A 258 0.16 -4.60 6.18
C THR A 258 1.51 -5.27 6.38
N LYS A 259 1.89 -6.10 5.43
CA LYS A 259 3.22 -6.70 5.32
C LYS A 259 3.84 -6.37 3.97
N PHE A 260 5.16 -6.26 3.95
CA PHE A 260 5.92 -6.11 2.72
C PHE A 260 6.45 -7.48 2.29
N TYR A 261 6.64 -7.65 0.99
CA TYR A 261 7.33 -8.79 0.45
C TYR A 261 8.20 -8.40 -0.73
N HIS A 262 9.29 -9.12 -0.93
CA HIS A 262 10.21 -8.91 -2.02
C HIS A 262 10.75 -10.26 -2.49
N PRO A 263 10.81 -10.56 -3.80
CA PRO A 263 11.21 -11.88 -4.31
C PRO A 263 12.63 -12.33 -3.92
N GLU A 264 13.48 -11.39 -3.49
CA GLU A 264 14.90 -11.63 -3.17
C GLU A 264 15.31 -11.21 -1.75
N ARG A 265 14.41 -10.57 -0.98
CA ARG A 265 14.71 -10.09 0.38
C ARG A 265 13.75 -10.72 1.37
N THR A 266 14.24 -11.03 2.57
CA THR A 266 13.39 -11.54 3.66
C THR A 266 12.41 -10.45 4.08
N ASP A 267 11.15 -10.82 4.32
CA ASP A 267 10.06 -9.95 4.81
C ASP A 267 9.83 -8.61 4.06
N GLY A 268 10.31 -8.51 2.82
CA GLY A 268 10.24 -7.27 2.05
C GLY A 268 11.02 -6.13 2.69
N GLU A 269 12.05 -6.44 3.49
CA GLU A 269 12.85 -5.45 4.20
C GLU A 269 13.46 -4.43 3.23
N ILE A 270 13.30 -3.17 3.61
CA ILE A 270 13.85 -2.02 2.91
C ILE A 270 15.32 -1.90 3.33
N TYR A 271 16.21 -1.45 2.44
CA TYR A 271 17.58 -1.17 2.88
C TYR A 271 17.59 -0.03 3.89
N ARG A 272 18.28 -0.24 5.01
CA ARG A 272 18.39 0.73 6.11
C ARG A 272 19.85 0.90 6.48
N LEU A 273 20.31 2.14 6.58
CA LEU A 273 21.63 2.44 7.11
C LEU A 273 21.44 2.96 8.53
N CYS A 274 21.85 2.17 9.51
CA CYS A 274 21.65 2.47 10.93
C CYS A 274 22.98 2.80 11.61
N THR A 275 23.01 3.91 12.35
CA THR A 275 24.09 4.27 13.27
C THR A 275 23.51 4.32 14.67
N GLY A 276 23.78 3.30 15.49
CA GLY A 276 23.05 3.11 16.75
C GLY A 276 21.55 2.95 16.50
N ASP A 277 20.73 3.74 17.20
CA ASP A 277 19.27 3.73 17.04
C ASP A 277 18.77 4.58 15.86
N LEU A 278 19.64 5.38 15.22
CA LEU A 278 19.27 6.24 14.11
C LEU A 278 19.41 5.48 12.79
N CYS A 279 18.27 5.14 12.17
CA CYS A 279 18.22 4.52 10.85
C CYS A 279 17.70 5.48 9.79
N GLN A 280 18.35 5.49 8.63
CA GLN A 280 17.87 6.16 7.44
C GLN A 280 17.46 5.14 6.36
N CYS A 281 16.36 5.42 5.66
CA CYS A 281 15.97 4.65 4.47
C CYS A 281 17.03 4.81 3.38
N ALA A 282 17.48 3.70 2.81
CA ALA A 282 18.55 3.62 1.83
C ALA A 282 18.10 2.96 0.52
N GLU A 283 16.87 3.22 0.09
CA GLU A 283 16.44 2.90 -1.27
C GLU A 283 16.97 3.97 -2.24
N GLY A 284 17.73 3.56 -3.25
CA GLY A 284 18.24 4.47 -4.27
C GLY A 284 19.53 3.99 -4.94
N ASP A 285 20.15 4.91 -5.69
CA ASP A 285 21.28 4.61 -6.57
C ASP A 285 22.58 4.28 -5.83
N CYS A 286 23.33 3.33 -6.38
CA CYS A 286 24.59 2.87 -5.81
C CYS A 286 25.76 3.85 -6.02
N THR A 287 26.70 3.81 -5.08
CA THR A 287 28.04 4.35 -5.28
C THR A 287 28.94 3.30 -5.93
N TYR A 288 29.69 3.71 -6.94
CA TYR A 288 30.55 2.82 -7.73
C TYR A 288 32.01 3.05 -7.39
N GLN A 289 32.76 1.96 -7.22
CA GLN A 289 34.21 2.06 -7.11
C GLN A 289 34.81 2.43 -8.48
N ILE A 290 35.59 3.50 -8.52
CA ILE A 290 36.33 3.88 -9.73
C ILE A 290 37.55 2.95 -9.85
N LYS A 291 37.47 1.99 -10.79
CA LYS A 291 38.55 1.00 -11.04
C LYS A 291 39.56 1.43 -12.10
N ASN A 292 39.20 2.42 -12.94
CA ASN A 292 40.06 2.93 -13.99
C ASN A 292 41.17 3.81 -13.43
N ARG A 293 42.28 3.92 -14.16
CA ARG A 293 43.36 4.86 -13.81
C ARG A 293 42.84 6.29 -13.95
N VAL A 294 42.68 6.97 -12.83
CA VAL A 294 42.31 8.39 -12.76
C VAL A 294 43.60 9.22 -12.78
N ASP A 295 43.57 10.34 -13.50
CA ASP A 295 44.67 11.30 -13.51
C ASP A 295 44.88 11.93 -12.12
N GLU A 296 46.13 12.23 -11.75
CA GLU A 296 46.43 12.75 -10.42
C GLU A 296 45.81 14.13 -10.19
N ASN A 297 45.78 15.01 -11.21
CA ASN A 297 45.19 16.32 -11.10
C ASN A 297 43.68 16.20 -10.94
N GLN A 298 43.02 15.37 -11.76
CA GLN A 298 41.57 15.12 -11.63
C GLN A 298 41.19 14.60 -10.25
N ARG A 299 41.99 13.69 -9.69
CA ARG A 299 41.78 13.15 -8.34
C ARG A 299 41.97 14.22 -7.27
N SER A 300 42.97 15.08 -7.43
CA SER A 300 43.23 16.21 -6.53
C SER A 300 42.10 17.24 -6.58
N ASP A 301 41.64 17.58 -7.78
CA ASP A 301 40.53 18.52 -7.99
C ASP A 301 39.25 17.99 -7.34
N LYS A 302 38.96 16.69 -7.49
CA LYS A 302 37.81 16.05 -6.84
C LYS A 302 37.89 16.09 -5.31
N ALA A 303 39.08 15.85 -4.75
CA ALA A 303 39.32 15.95 -3.31
C ALA A 303 39.16 17.38 -2.75
N CYS A 304 39.43 18.38 -3.60
CA CYS A 304 39.30 19.80 -3.30
C CYS A 304 37.92 20.39 -3.61
N GLU A 305 36.98 19.60 -4.14
CA GLU A 305 35.63 20.09 -4.45
C GLU A 305 34.92 20.62 -3.18
N PRO A 306 34.12 21.70 -3.31
CA PRO A 306 33.31 22.20 -2.22
C PRO A 306 32.39 21.12 -1.65
N GLY A 307 32.40 20.98 -0.32
CA GLY A 307 31.60 19.99 0.40
C GLY A 307 32.28 18.63 0.59
N MET A 308 33.44 18.37 -0.05
CA MET A 308 34.28 17.23 0.31
C MET A 308 34.93 17.50 1.67
N ASP A 309 34.62 16.70 2.68
CA ASP A 309 35.06 16.93 4.06
C ASP A 309 36.40 16.24 4.33
N TYR A 310 36.49 14.95 3.99
CA TYR A 310 37.66 14.14 4.31
C TYR A 310 38.18 13.32 3.14
N VAL A 311 39.48 12.98 3.20
CA VAL A 311 40.15 12.07 2.27
C VAL A 311 41.09 11.15 3.03
N TYR A 312 40.80 9.85 2.99
CA TYR A 312 41.51 8.83 3.74
C TYR A 312 42.03 7.72 2.83
N LYS A 313 43.21 7.20 3.15
CA LYS A 313 43.67 5.90 2.68
C LYS A 313 43.35 4.87 3.76
N VAL A 314 42.47 3.93 3.44
CA VAL A 314 41.91 2.99 4.40
C VAL A 314 42.19 1.54 4.02
N LYS A 315 42.35 0.66 5.01
CA LYS A 315 42.48 -0.78 4.84
C LYS A 315 41.21 -1.46 5.35
N VAL A 316 40.61 -2.35 4.56
CA VAL A 316 39.45 -3.15 5.00
C VAL A 316 39.92 -4.25 5.95
N GLU A 317 39.54 -4.19 7.22
CA GLU A 317 39.89 -5.19 8.23
C GLU A 317 38.85 -6.30 8.30
N ASN A 318 37.58 -5.94 8.39
CA ASN A 318 36.45 -6.87 8.46
C ASN A 318 35.25 -6.38 7.65
N MET A 319 34.39 -7.32 7.31
CA MET A 319 33.17 -7.10 6.54
C MET A 319 32.05 -7.91 7.18
N ASN A 320 30.96 -7.24 7.56
CA ASN A 320 29.72 -7.86 7.99
C ASN A 320 28.66 -7.59 6.92
N LEU A 321 28.25 -8.65 6.23
CA LEU A 321 27.42 -8.58 5.03
C LEU A 321 26.03 -9.14 5.34
N THR A 322 25.03 -8.26 5.50
CA THR A 322 23.66 -8.66 5.87
C THR A 322 22.68 -8.38 4.72
N GLN A 323 21.38 -8.67 4.93
CA GLN A 323 20.33 -8.34 3.95
C GLN A 323 19.87 -6.88 4.05
N GLU A 324 20.02 -6.23 5.21
CA GLU A 324 19.60 -4.86 5.43
C GLU A 324 20.71 -3.85 5.10
N SER A 325 21.93 -4.13 5.56
CA SER A 325 23.12 -3.29 5.35
C SER A 325 24.43 -4.07 5.38
N ASP A 326 25.39 -3.59 4.61
CA ASP A 326 26.77 -4.05 4.67
C ASP A 326 27.58 -3.10 5.55
N THR A 327 28.31 -3.64 6.52
CA THR A 327 29.22 -2.89 7.37
C THR A 327 30.65 -3.29 7.06
N TYR A 328 31.48 -2.30 6.76
CA TYR A 328 32.91 -2.47 6.49
C TYR A 328 33.70 -1.79 7.60
N ASP A 329 34.41 -2.58 8.38
CA ASP A 329 35.35 -2.06 9.38
C ASP A 329 36.65 -1.73 8.64
N MET A 330 36.93 -0.43 8.51
CA MET A 330 38.10 0.06 7.78
C MET A 330 39.03 0.85 8.68
N LYS A 331 40.31 0.47 8.70
CA LYS A 331 41.36 1.19 9.42
C LYS A 331 41.92 2.32 8.59
N VAL A 332 41.97 3.52 9.16
CA VAL A 332 42.55 4.70 8.50
C VAL A 332 44.08 4.65 8.62
N GLU A 333 44.75 4.24 7.54
CA GLU A 333 46.22 4.16 7.50
C GLU A 333 46.85 5.54 7.30
N HIS A 334 46.27 6.36 6.42
CA HIS A 334 46.73 7.74 6.21
C HIS A 334 45.56 8.71 6.05
N VAL A 335 45.69 9.86 6.70
CA VAL A 335 44.82 11.01 6.52
C VAL A 335 45.48 11.94 5.50
N LEU A 336 44.84 12.12 4.34
CA LEU A 336 45.32 13.02 3.28
C LEU A 336 44.64 14.39 3.36
N LYS A 337 43.38 14.40 3.81
CA LYS A 337 42.63 15.60 4.15
C LYS A 337 41.87 15.32 5.45
N GLU A 338 42.18 16.13 6.46
CA GLU A 338 41.48 16.11 7.74
C GLU A 338 40.09 16.72 7.56
N GLY A 339 39.07 16.01 8.03
CA GLY A 339 37.68 16.45 8.00
C GLY A 339 37.16 16.73 9.39
N THR A 340 35.85 16.65 9.57
CA THR A 340 35.20 16.96 10.84
C THR A 340 35.38 15.85 11.90
N ASP A 341 35.64 14.61 11.47
CA ASP A 341 36.00 13.52 12.38
C ASP A 341 37.51 13.58 12.71
N GLU A 342 37.83 14.16 13.86
CA GLU A 342 39.21 14.35 14.32
C GLU A 342 39.87 13.05 14.83
N GLU A 343 41.20 13.03 14.85
CA GLU A 343 42.02 11.94 15.38
C GLU A 343 41.71 10.54 14.80
N VAL A 344 41.38 10.46 13.51
CA VAL A 344 41.03 9.20 12.85
C VAL A 344 42.24 8.31 12.54
N ALA A 345 43.44 8.88 12.47
CA ALA A 345 44.65 8.17 12.06
C ALA A 345 44.93 6.94 12.93
N GLY A 346 45.12 5.79 12.29
CA GLY A 346 45.37 4.50 12.93
C GLY A 346 44.13 3.86 13.59
N LYS A 347 42.99 4.55 13.66
CA LYS A 347 41.74 4.04 14.23
C LYS A 347 40.89 3.35 13.15
N THR A 348 40.06 2.41 13.59
CA THR A 348 39.07 1.75 12.73
C THR A 348 37.77 2.54 12.74
N ARG A 349 37.13 2.65 11.57
CA ARG A 349 35.84 3.30 11.34
C ARG A 349 34.92 2.36 10.56
N GLN A 350 33.64 2.43 10.87
CA GLN A 350 32.62 1.63 10.18
C GLN A 350 32.08 2.43 9.00
N PHE A 351 32.15 1.83 7.82
CA PHE A 351 31.53 2.34 6.60
C PHE A 351 30.33 1.46 6.29
N LEU A 352 29.16 2.10 6.18
CA LEU A 352 27.92 1.41 5.86
C LEU A 352 27.67 1.51 4.35
N ALA A 353 27.28 0.40 3.75
CA ALA A 353 26.86 0.36 2.35
C ALA A 353 25.60 -0.48 2.18
N ARG A 354 25.02 -0.37 0.99
CA ARG A 354 23.82 -1.12 0.63
C ARG A 354 24.20 -2.47 0.02
N PRO A 355 23.51 -3.57 0.39
CA PRO A 355 23.82 -4.92 -0.13
C PRO A 355 23.76 -5.02 -1.66
N ASN A 356 22.84 -4.31 -2.31
CA ASN A 356 22.76 -4.26 -3.78
C ASN A 356 23.97 -3.57 -4.45
N CYS A 357 24.74 -2.77 -3.71
CA CYS A 357 25.93 -2.09 -4.23
C CYS A 357 27.21 -2.89 -4.05
N ARG A 358 27.17 -4.06 -3.40
CA ARG A 358 28.33 -4.87 -3.04
C ARG A 358 29.24 -5.18 -4.23
N GLU A 359 28.65 -5.59 -5.35
CA GLU A 359 29.40 -5.91 -6.59
C GLU A 359 30.08 -4.68 -7.18
N HIS A 360 29.36 -3.55 -7.22
CA HIS A 360 29.86 -2.29 -7.75
C HIS A 360 30.93 -1.64 -6.87
N LEU A 361 30.85 -1.85 -5.56
CA LEU A 361 31.86 -1.42 -4.61
C LEU A 361 33.12 -2.29 -4.65
N GLY A 362 32.98 -3.61 -4.84
CA GLY A 362 34.11 -4.52 -5.03
C GLY A 362 35.17 -4.45 -3.92
N LEU A 363 34.74 -4.14 -2.69
CA LEU A 363 35.61 -4.06 -1.53
C LEU A 363 36.02 -5.46 -1.08
N GLU A 364 37.30 -5.64 -0.83
CA GLU A 364 37.88 -6.92 -0.44
C GLU A 364 38.68 -6.75 0.86
N LYS A 365 38.62 -7.79 1.70
CA LYS A 365 39.38 -7.85 2.94
C LYS A 365 40.88 -7.70 2.68
N ASP A 366 41.56 -7.00 3.57
CA ASP A 366 42.98 -6.70 3.55
C ASP A 366 43.49 -5.81 2.40
N LYS A 367 42.62 -5.32 1.52
CA LYS A 367 42.98 -4.36 0.48
C LYS A 367 42.90 -2.90 0.96
N LEU A 368 43.67 -2.05 0.28
CA LEU A 368 43.75 -0.61 0.51
C LEU A 368 42.92 0.16 -0.51
N TYR A 369 42.16 1.14 -0.03
CA TYR A 369 41.30 1.99 -0.83
C TYR A 369 41.50 3.46 -0.47
N LEU A 370 41.28 4.32 -1.46
CA LEU A 370 41.17 5.76 -1.25
C LEU A 370 39.69 6.09 -1.13
N VAL A 371 39.29 6.66 0.00
CA VAL A 371 37.91 7.04 0.29
C VAL A 371 37.84 8.54 0.51
N MET A 372 36.85 9.17 -0.11
CA MET A 372 36.54 10.59 0.04
C MET A 372 35.05 10.70 0.32
N GLY A 373 34.66 11.58 1.24
CA GLY A 373 33.25 11.74 1.62
C GLY A 373 32.92 13.15 2.06
N LYS A 374 31.63 13.44 2.13
CA LYS A 374 31.12 14.73 2.60
C LYS A 374 30.81 14.67 4.09
N PHE A 375 30.71 15.83 4.72
CA PHE A 375 30.30 15.93 6.13
C PHE A 375 28.92 15.30 6.38
N SER A 376 28.01 15.37 5.41
CA SER A 376 26.67 14.76 5.49
C SER A 376 26.68 13.24 5.62
N ASP A 377 27.79 12.61 5.24
CA ASP A 377 27.90 11.14 5.18
C ASP A 377 28.42 10.57 6.52
N LEU A 378 28.85 11.45 7.44
CA LEU A 378 29.22 11.05 8.80
C LEU A 378 27.97 10.67 9.59
N GLY A 379 28.02 9.52 10.26
CA GLY A 379 26.97 9.10 11.17
C GLY A 379 26.71 10.17 12.22
N LYS A 380 25.44 10.54 12.42
CA LYS A 380 25.08 11.51 13.47
C LYS A 380 25.41 10.89 14.83
N ARG A 381 26.28 11.55 15.59
CA ARG A 381 26.64 11.16 16.95
C ARG A 381 25.51 11.40 17.93
#